data_AF-A0A923R926-F1
#
_entry.id   AF-A0A923R926-F1
#
_cell.length_a   1.000
_cell.length_b   1.000
_cell.length_c   1.000
_cell.angle_alpha   90.00
_cell.angle_beta   90.00
_cell.angle_gamma   90.00
#
_symmetry.space_group_name_H-M   'P 1'
#
loop_
_entity.id
_entity.type
_entity.pdbx_description
1 polymer ?
#
loop_
_entity_poly.entity_id
_entity_poly.type
_entity_poly.pdbx_seq_one_letter_code
_entity_poly.pdbx_strand_id
1 'polypeptide(L)'
;MREKTDHFRLLLFTSLIVLGGCGIYETKNKAAFNNEISAMGNPNGRLSFAQVNAAVIQPNCVGCHRSGNAKGDVQLDSFEAVQANLAGILEQAVVTGEMPPKGALSPSLRTALQRWIEQGAPRDADVNAPAVTLPSPSPVADSSPQPATPVPSETPIVTETPVVSGTPMVSPTPNTGSAPVLVATYQSIRDQVFLAKCMKCHVAGATAEDFPLDTYEKTLAQGEMVIPGNAEGSSIVNQIERGKMPPKRSGISPVTAEELEAIKAWISNGAKP
;
A
#
# COMPACT_ATOMS: atom_id res chain seq x y z
N MET A 1 -19.66 30.83 -84.02
CA MET A 1 -18.43 31.61 -83.71
C MET A 1 -17.89 31.05 -82.39
N ARG A 2 -16.79 30.28 -82.40
CA ARG A 2 -15.39 30.73 -82.08
C ARG A 2 -15.33 31.27 -80.64
N GLU A 3 -14.53 30.81 -79.67
CA GLU A 3 -13.26 30.04 -79.60
C GLU A 3 -13.21 29.30 -78.23
N LYS A 4 -12.77 28.04 -78.16
CA LYS A 4 -11.46 27.58 -77.66
C LYS A 4 -10.89 28.40 -76.50
N THR A 5 -10.66 27.75 -75.35
CA THR A 5 -9.31 27.55 -74.79
C THR A 5 -9.37 26.47 -73.70
N ASP A 6 -8.84 25.30 -74.03
CA ASP A 6 -8.43 24.28 -73.09
C ASP A 6 -7.30 24.82 -72.21
N HIS A 7 -7.52 24.83 -70.89
CA HIS A 7 -6.45 24.92 -69.92
C HIS A 7 -6.36 23.62 -69.15
N PHE A 8 -5.65 22.69 -69.81
CA PHE A 8 -4.86 21.65 -69.19
C PHE A 8 -3.98 22.26 -68.09
N ARG A 9 -4.42 22.16 -66.83
CA ARG A 9 -3.57 22.38 -65.66
C ARG A 9 -3.37 21.05 -64.96
N LEU A 10 -2.34 20.36 -65.42
CA LEU A 10 -1.55 19.39 -64.67
C LEU A 10 -1.09 20.05 -63.36
N LEU A 11 -1.79 19.78 -62.26
CA LEU A 11 -1.32 20.06 -60.90
C LEU A 11 -0.96 18.72 -60.25
N LEU A 12 0.28 18.29 -60.51
CA LEU A 12 1.04 17.43 -59.61
C LEU A 12 1.27 18.23 -58.32
N PHE A 13 0.44 17.99 -57.29
CA PHE A 13 0.80 18.32 -55.92
C PHE A 13 0.68 17.05 -55.08
N THR A 14 1.80 16.33 -55.08
CA THR A 14 2.39 15.66 -53.93
C THR A 14 1.45 15.44 -52.75
N SER A 15 1.09 14.16 -52.58
CA SER A 15 0.77 13.54 -51.31
C SER A 15 1.51 14.22 -50.15
N LEU A 16 0.77 14.97 -49.34
CA LEU A 16 1.17 15.30 -47.98
C LEU A 16 0.06 14.77 -47.08
N ILE A 17 0.15 13.48 -46.80
CA ILE A 17 -0.52 12.85 -45.68
C ILE A 17 0.00 13.56 -44.42
N VAL A 18 -0.74 14.55 -43.94
CA VAL A 18 -0.54 15.10 -42.60
C VAL A 18 -1.17 14.10 -41.63
N LEU A 19 -0.45 13.01 -41.37
CA LEU A 19 -0.56 12.29 -40.11
C LEU A 19 0.09 13.18 -39.05
N GLY A 20 -0.60 14.28 -38.71
CA GLY A 20 -0.26 15.15 -37.59
C GLY A 20 -0.42 14.34 -36.32
N GLY A 21 0.71 13.89 -35.78
CA GLY A 21 0.78 12.89 -34.73
C GLY A 21 0.12 13.31 -33.42
N CYS A 22 -0.73 12.42 -32.90
CA CYS A 22 -1.01 12.32 -31.47
C CYS A 22 0.09 11.56 -30.70
N GLY A 23 1.25 11.28 -31.31
CA GLY A 23 2.26 10.36 -30.75
C GLY A 23 3.41 11.02 -29.98
N ILE A 24 3.39 12.33 -29.72
CA ILE A 24 4.55 13.04 -29.11
C ILE A 24 4.26 13.63 -27.73
N TYR A 25 3.03 13.51 -27.21
CA TYR A 25 2.69 13.92 -25.85
C TYR A 25 2.92 12.80 -24.81
N GLU A 26 3.17 11.57 -25.26
CA GLU A 26 3.18 10.37 -24.42
C GLU A 26 4.57 10.02 -23.85
N THR A 27 5.65 10.59 -24.39
CA THR A 27 7.03 10.19 -24.02
C THR A 27 7.61 10.98 -22.86
N LYS A 28 7.29 12.28 -22.72
CA LYS A 28 7.69 13.08 -21.54
C LYS A 28 6.96 12.63 -20.27
N ASN A 29 5.69 12.22 -20.41
CA ASN A 29 4.91 11.67 -19.31
C ASN A 29 5.35 10.27 -18.90
N LYS A 30 5.90 9.46 -19.81
CA LYS A 30 6.41 8.12 -19.46
C LYS A 30 7.63 8.19 -18.53
N ALA A 31 8.54 9.14 -18.76
CA ALA A 31 9.71 9.31 -17.90
C ALA A 31 9.33 9.89 -16.52
N ALA A 32 8.39 10.84 -16.46
CA ALA A 32 7.82 11.33 -15.20
C ALA A 32 7.04 10.24 -14.45
N PHE A 33 6.16 9.51 -15.14
CA PHE A 33 5.41 8.37 -14.60
C PHE A 33 6.31 7.24 -14.11
N ASN A 34 7.37 6.90 -14.84
CA ASN A 34 8.35 5.88 -14.42
C ASN A 34 9.19 6.34 -13.20
N ASN A 35 9.47 7.64 -13.09
CA ASN A 35 10.15 8.23 -11.92
C ASN A 35 9.20 8.35 -10.71
N GLU A 36 7.91 8.60 -10.94
CA GLU A 36 6.83 8.60 -9.93
C GLU A 36 6.53 7.18 -9.42
N ILE A 37 6.52 6.16 -10.28
CA ILE A 37 6.46 4.74 -9.88
C ILE A 37 7.68 4.37 -9.02
N SER A 38 8.86 4.91 -9.34
CA SER A 38 10.08 4.72 -8.55
C SER A 38 10.03 5.43 -7.18
N ALA A 39 9.41 6.61 -7.09
CA ALA A 39 9.13 7.29 -5.83
C ALA A 39 8.07 6.55 -4.98
N MET A 40 7.05 5.96 -5.62
CA MET A 40 6.09 5.04 -4.99
C MET A 40 6.75 3.73 -4.52
N GLY A 41 7.90 3.37 -5.10
CA GLY A 41 8.76 2.27 -4.68
C GLY A 41 9.68 2.57 -3.50
N ASN A 42 9.82 3.82 -3.06
CA ASN A 42 10.56 4.14 -1.83
C ASN A 42 9.66 3.82 -0.61
N PRO A 43 9.99 2.80 0.22
CA PRO A 43 9.17 2.42 1.36
C PRO A 43 9.09 3.51 2.45
N ASN A 44 10.04 4.44 2.46
CA ASN A 44 10.12 5.55 3.41
C ASN A 44 9.80 6.92 2.78
N GLY A 45 9.49 6.97 1.49
CA GLY A 45 9.15 8.22 0.80
C GLY A 45 7.75 8.71 1.21
N ARG A 46 7.63 10.00 1.52
CA ARG A 46 6.31 10.63 1.63
C ARG A 46 5.71 10.79 0.24
N LEU A 47 4.46 10.36 0.08
CA LEU A 47 3.70 10.52 -1.15
C LEU A 47 2.86 11.79 -1.07
N SER A 48 2.77 12.53 -2.16
CA SER A 48 1.96 13.73 -2.27
C SER A 48 0.63 13.46 -3.00
N PHE A 49 -0.35 14.34 -2.81
CA PHE A 49 -1.58 14.28 -3.59
C PHE A 49 -1.30 14.36 -5.10
N ALA A 50 -0.40 15.22 -5.61
CA ALA A 50 -0.14 15.26 -7.05
C ALA A 50 0.35 13.91 -7.59
N GLN A 51 1.24 13.24 -6.86
CA GLN A 51 1.76 11.92 -7.26
C GLN A 51 0.66 10.86 -7.30
N VAL A 52 -0.16 10.77 -6.25
CA VAL A 52 -1.27 9.79 -6.20
C VAL A 52 -2.39 10.14 -7.16
N ASN A 53 -2.68 11.43 -7.34
CA ASN A 53 -3.70 11.90 -8.27
C ASN A 53 -3.33 11.54 -9.71
N ALA A 54 -2.09 11.82 -10.13
CA ALA A 54 -1.61 11.52 -11.48
C ALA A 54 -1.55 10.00 -11.76
N ALA A 55 -1.05 9.21 -10.81
CA ALA A 55 -0.82 7.79 -11.02
C ALA A 55 -2.07 6.91 -10.79
N VAL A 56 -2.92 7.29 -9.84
CA VAL A 56 -4.04 6.45 -9.38
C VAL A 56 -5.39 7.10 -9.67
N ILE A 57 -5.67 8.28 -9.13
CA ILE A 57 -7.04 8.83 -9.11
C ILE A 57 -7.51 9.23 -10.51
N GLN A 58 -6.72 9.98 -11.27
CA GLN A 58 -7.09 10.43 -12.62
C GLN A 58 -7.34 9.28 -13.59
N PRO A 59 -6.42 8.31 -13.79
CA PRO A 59 -6.61 7.25 -14.78
C PRO A 59 -7.66 6.21 -14.37
N ASN A 60 -7.90 5.99 -13.06
CA ASN A 60 -8.72 4.87 -12.60
C ASN A 60 -10.09 5.28 -12.02
N CYS A 61 -10.24 6.51 -11.52
CA CYS A 61 -11.44 6.92 -10.77
C CYS A 61 -12.25 8.00 -11.49
N VAL A 62 -11.58 9.07 -11.95
CA VAL A 62 -12.24 10.31 -12.44
C VAL A 62 -13.08 10.09 -13.70
N GLY A 63 -12.83 9.03 -14.47
CA GLY A 63 -13.66 8.67 -15.62
C GLY A 63 -15.15 8.51 -15.27
N CYS A 64 -15.44 8.03 -14.04
CA CYS A 64 -16.79 7.77 -13.54
C CYS A 64 -17.15 8.52 -12.23
N HIS A 65 -16.17 9.10 -11.54
CA HIS A 65 -16.34 9.81 -10.27
C HIS A 65 -15.94 11.28 -10.42
N ARG A 66 -16.57 12.00 -11.35
CA ARG A 66 -16.31 13.43 -11.57
C ARG A 66 -17.55 14.27 -11.34
N SER A 67 -17.34 15.57 -11.13
CA SER A 67 -18.40 16.57 -11.07
C SER A 67 -19.30 16.47 -12.31
N GLY A 68 -20.62 16.38 -12.08
CA GLY A 68 -21.63 16.26 -13.14
C GLY A 68 -21.78 14.86 -13.77
N ASN A 69 -20.96 13.88 -13.41
CA ASN A 69 -21.12 12.47 -13.80
C ASN A 69 -20.49 11.56 -12.73
N ALA A 70 -20.98 11.69 -11.50
CA ALA A 70 -20.53 10.94 -10.34
C ALA A 70 -21.38 9.68 -10.17
N LYS A 71 -20.77 8.50 -10.26
CA LYS A 71 -21.43 7.24 -9.90
C LYS A 71 -21.51 7.11 -8.38
N GLY A 72 -22.68 6.71 -7.89
CA GLY A 72 -22.94 6.57 -6.45
C GLY A 72 -22.81 7.88 -5.66
N ASP A 73 -23.01 9.02 -6.32
CA ASP A 73 -22.89 10.36 -5.74
C ASP A 73 -21.50 10.70 -5.17
N VAL A 74 -20.47 9.93 -5.55
CA VAL A 74 -19.07 10.12 -5.13
C VAL A 74 -18.28 10.88 -6.20
N GLN A 75 -17.69 12.01 -5.81
CA GLN A 75 -16.80 12.84 -6.63
C GLN A 75 -15.36 12.71 -6.17
N LEU A 76 -14.42 12.52 -7.10
CA LEU A 76 -13.00 12.25 -6.86
C LEU A 76 -12.08 13.06 -7.79
N ASP A 77 -12.58 14.14 -8.38
CA ASP A 77 -11.88 14.98 -9.35
C ASP A 77 -11.20 16.22 -8.73
N SER A 78 -11.29 16.38 -7.41
CA SER A 78 -10.59 17.42 -6.63
C SER A 78 -9.99 16.83 -5.36
N PHE A 79 -8.99 17.50 -4.79
CA PHE A 79 -8.37 17.09 -3.52
C PHE A 79 -9.40 17.02 -2.40
N GLU A 80 -10.22 18.05 -2.27
CA GLU A 80 -11.24 18.17 -1.22
C GLU A 80 -12.27 17.04 -1.34
N ALA A 81 -12.69 16.69 -2.55
CA ALA A 81 -13.64 15.61 -2.77
C ALA A 81 -13.00 14.23 -2.51
N VAL A 82 -11.75 14.02 -2.91
CA VAL A 82 -11.00 12.79 -2.56
C VAL A 82 -10.84 12.68 -1.04
N GLN A 83 -10.47 13.77 -0.37
CA GLN A 83 -10.27 13.81 1.08
C GLN A 83 -11.56 13.50 1.86
N ALA A 84 -12.70 14.04 1.40
CA ALA A 84 -14.00 13.77 2.01
C ALA A 84 -14.44 12.29 1.87
N ASN A 85 -13.88 11.56 0.89
CA ASN A 85 -14.28 10.20 0.56
C ASN A 85 -13.21 9.13 0.89
N LEU A 86 -12.16 9.47 1.65
CA LEU A 86 -11.02 8.58 1.91
C LEU A 86 -11.41 7.21 2.47
N ALA A 87 -12.36 7.17 3.42
CA ALA A 87 -12.80 5.90 4.02
C ALA A 87 -13.43 4.97 2.98
N GLY A 88 -14.27 5.51 2.10
CA GLY A 88 -14.88 4.74 1.00
C GLY A 88 -13.87 4.32 -0.05
N ILE A 89 -12.90 5.18 -0.37
CA ILE A 89 -11.81 4.86 -1.31
C ILE A 89 -10.94 3.73 -0.76
N LEU A 90 -10.57 3.80 0.52
CA LEU A 90 -9.80 2.75 1.20
C LEU A 90 -10.57 1.43 1.17
N GLU A 91 -11.83 1.44 1.58
CA GLU A 91 -12.62 0.21 1.60
C GLU A 91 -12.77 -0.37 0.19
N GLN A 92 -13.22 0.41 -0.78
CA GLN A 92 -13.67 -0.12 -2.07
C GLN A 92 -12.54 -0.37 -3.07
N ALA A 93 -11.49 0.46 -3.06
CA ALA A 93 -10.39 0.34 -4.02
C ALA A 93 -9.15 -0.38 -3.45
N VAL A 94 -9.00 -0.41 -2.12
CA VAL A 94 -7.86 -1.05 -1.45
C VAL A 94 -8.27 -2.34 -0.75
N VAL A 95 -9.29 -2.34 0.10
CA VAL A 95 -9.66 -3.51 0.91
C VAL A 95 -10.42 -4.54 0.08
N THR A 96 -11.57 -4.16 -0.50
CA THR A 96 -12.42 -5.09 -1.27
C THR A 96 -11.93 -5.22 -2.72
N GLY A 97 -11.38 -4.15 -3.29
CA GLY A 97 -10.93 -4.12 -4.69
C GLY A 97 -12.09 -4.15 -5.70
N GLU A 98 -13.32 -3.91 -5.27
CA GLU A 98 -14.51 -3.84 -6.13
C GLU A 98 -14.49 -2.60 -7.04
N MET A 99 -13.74 -1.57 -6.66
CA MET A 99 -13.51 -0.39 -7.47
C MET A 99 -12.07 -0.33 -7.98
N PRO A 100 -11.84 -0.06 -9.28
CA PRO A 100 -12.84 0.17 -10.33
C PRO A 100 -13.58 -1.12 -10.81
N PRO A 101 -14.82 -1.01 -11.33
CA PRO A 101 -15.63 -2.17 -11.71
C PRO A 101 -15.12 -2.91 -12.96
N LYS A 102 -14.22 -2.28 -13.73
CA LYS A 102 -13.60 -2.89 -14.93
C LYS A 102 -12.33 -3.67 -14.62
N GLY A 103 -12.02 -3.83 -13.33
CA GLY A 103 -10.81 -4.47 -12.85
C GLY A 103 -10.20 -3.65 -11.74
N ALA A 104 -9.83 -4.33 -10.66
CA ALA A 104 -9.22 -3.71 -9.50
C ALA A 104 -7.89 -3.02 -9.87
N LEU A 105 -7.51 -2.02 -9.07
CA LEU A 105 -6.20 -1.37 -9.20
C LEU A 105 -5.07 -2.40 -9.20
N SER A 106 -4.03 -2.16 -10.01
CA SER A 106 -2.82 -2.98 -9.94
C SER A 106 -2.22 -2.93 -8.52
N PRO A 107 -1.50 -3.97 -8.07
CA PRO A 107 -0.99 -4.03 -6.70
C PRO A 107 -0.11 -2.83 -6.32
N SER A 108 0.73 -2.35 -7.24
CA SER A 108 1.58 -1.17 -7.00
C SER A 108 0.77 0.11 -6.82
N LEU A 109 -0.25 0.33 -7.63
CA LEU A 109 -1.12 1.51 -7.52
C LEU A 109 -1.99 1.47 -6.25
N ARG A 110 -2.51 0.29 -5.89
CA ARG A 110 -3.24 0.07 -4.64
C ARG A 110 -2.36 0.34 -3.42
N THR A 111 -1.11 -0.14 -3.44
CA THR A 111 -0.13 0.09 -2.37
C THR A 111 0.20 1.57 -2.23
N ALA A 112 0.43 2.28 -3.34
CA ALA A 112 0.70 3.71 -3.31
C ALA A 112 -0.49 4.50 -2.74
N LEU A 113 -1.72 4.15 -3.16
CA LEU A 113 -2.94 4.75 -2.64
C LEU A 113 -3.09 4.50 -1.13
N GLN A 114 -2.94 3.25 -0.68
CA GLN A 114 -2.99 2.89 0.74
C GLN A 114 -1.96 3.65 1.57
N ARG A 115 -0.70 3.68 1.12
CA ARG A 115 0.38 4.36 1.85
C ARG A 115 0.14 5.86 1.96
N TRP A 116 -0.34 6.50 0.90
CA TRP A 116 -0.69 7.91 0.93
C TRP A 116 -1.84 8.19 1.92
N ILE A 117 -2.86 7.33 1.96
CA ILE A 117 -3.96 7.44 2.94
C ILE A 117 -3.44 7.25 4.37
N GLU A 118 -2.60 6.25 4.62
CA GLU A 118 -1.97 5.99 5.93
C GLU A 118 -1.05 7.13 6.38
N GLN A 119 -0.48 7.90 5.45
CA GLN A 119 0.32 9.10 5.73
C GLN A 119 -0.54 10.36 6.01
N GLY A 120 -1.86 10.21 6.08
CA GLY A 120 -2.81 11.29 6.31
C GLY A 120 -3.22 12.03 5.03
N ALA A 121 -3.06 11.41 3.87
CA ALA A 121 -3.41 11.96 2.56
C ALA A 121 -2.86 13.38 2.31
N PRO A 122 -1.54 13.63 2.51
CA PRO A 122 -0.98 14.97 2.45
C PRO A 122 -1.04 15.54 1.03
N ARG A 123 -1.31 16.85 0.91
CA ARG A 123 -1.13 17.60 -0.35
C ARG A 123 0.33 17.94 -0.59
N ASP A 124 0.64 18.41 -1.78
CA ASP A 124 2.01 18.75 -2.21
C ASP A 124 2.70 19.77 -1.30
N ALA A 125 1.94 20.75 -0.79
CA ALA A 125 2.46 21.75 0.15
C ALA A 125 2.86 21.13 1.50
N ASP A 126 2.21 20.04 1.93
CA ASP A 126 2.43 19.44 3.25
C ASP A 126 3.62 18.45 3.25
N VAL A 127 4.01 17.93 2.07
CA VAL A 127 5.22 17.09 1.92
C VAL A 127 6.47 17.92 1.67
N ASN A 128 6.35 19.12 1.09
CA ASN A 128 7.48 20.01 0.79
C ASN A 128 7.70 21.10 1.86
N ALA A 129 6.85 21.17 2.88
CA ALA A 129 7.09 22.03 4.03
C ALA A 129 8.39 21.59 4.74
N PRO A 130 9.39 22.46 4.95
CA PRO A 130 10.50 22.15 5.85
C PRO A 130 9.90 21.76 7.19
N ALA A 131 10.43 20.71 7.83
CA ALA A 131 9.90 20.14 9.06
C ALA A 131 9.64 21.23 10.11
N VAL A 132 8.43 21.78 10.10
CA VAL A 132 7.94 22.64 11.16
C VAL A 132 7.76 21.70 12.32
N THR A 133 8.62 21.87 13.33
CA THR A 133 8.50 21.21 14.62
C THR A 133 7.12 21.57 15.15
N LEU A 134 6.14 20.68 14.95
CA LEU A 134 4.82 20.84 15.49
C LEU A 134 4.97 20.92 17.02
N PRO A 135 4.46 21.97 17.68
CA PRO A 135 4.45 22.01 19.13
C PRO A 135 3.67 20.80 19.63
N SER A 136 4.26 20.11 20.62
CA SER A 136 3.64 19.05 21.39
C SER A 136 2.19 19.42 21.72
N PRO A 137 1.20 18.53 21.55
CA PRO A 137 -0.18 18.87 21.84
C PRO A 137 -0.30 19.25 23.32
N SER A 138 -0.46 20.54 23.57
CA SER A 138 -0.89 21.02 24.88
C SER A 138 -2.28 20.43 25.16
N PRO A 139 -2.55 20.02 26.41
CA PRO A 139 -3.81 19.38 26.75
C PRO A 139 -4.94 20.36 26.43
N VAL A 140 -5.88 19.92 25.59
CA VAL A 140 -7.11 20.65 25.30
C VAL A 140 -7.81 20.94 26.63
N ALA A 141 -7.94 22.23 26.93
CA ALA A 141 -8.78 22.73 28.00
C ALA A 141 -10.23 22.34 27.66
N ASP A 142 -10.78 21.50 28.53
CA ASP A 142 -12.18 21.13 28.56
C ASP A 142 -13.05 22.37 28.71
N SER A 143 -14.05 22.50 27.86
CA SER A 143 -15.06 23.57 27.91
C SER A 143 -16.39 22.98 27.47
N SER A 144 -17.03 22.26 28.38
CA SER A 144 -18.48 22.10 28.41
C SER A 144 -19.05 22.84 29.63
N PRO A 145 -20.06 23.73 29.46
CA PRO A 145 -20.77 24.31 30.58
C PRO A 145 -21.91 23.39 31.02
N GLN A 146 -21.82 22.86 32.24
CA GLN A 146 -22.90 22.14 32.90
C GLN A 146 -23.82 23.13 33.65
N PRO A 147 -25.16 23.09 33.47
CA PRO A 147 -26.08 23.85 34.30
C PRO A 147 -26.14 23.29 35.73
N ALA A 148 -25.97 24.19 36.71
CA ALA A 148 -26.08 23.90 38.12
C ALA A 148 -27.54 23.67 38.54
N THR A 149 -27.76 22.61 39.31
CA THR A 149 -28.81 22.57 40.33
C THR A 149 -28.16 22.20 41.66
N PRO A 150 -28.42 22.92 42.77
CA PRO A 150 -27.99 22.54 44.09
C PRO A 150 -29.08 21.68 44.76
N VAL A 151 -28.70 20.77 45.65
CA VAL A 151 -29.49 20.34 46.84
C VAL A 151 -28.63 19.35 47.66
N PRO A 152 -28.81 19.29 49.00
CA PRO A 152 -27.69 19.38 49.94
C PRO A 152 -27.24 18.06 50.57
N SER A 153 -26.10 18.21 51.26
CA SER A 153 -25.53 17.33 52.29
C SER A 153 -26.57 16.65 53.16
N GLU A 154 -26.37 15.35 53.35
CA GLU A 154 -26.47 14.72 54.66
C GLU A 154 -25.53 13.51 54.72
N THR A 155 -24.58 13.57 55.66
CA THR A 155 -23.79 12.43 56.11
C THR A 155 -24.63 11.64 57.11
N PRO A 156 -24.53 10.31 57.16
CA PRO A 156 -23.87 9.78 58.34
C PRO A 156 -22.92 8.60 58.08
N ILE A 157 -21.94 8.60 58.98
CA ILE A 157 -20.87 7.65 59.30
C ILE A 157 -21.38 6.20 59.38
N VAL A 158 -20.69 5.27 58.71
CA VAL A 158 -20.48 3.91 59.24
C VAL A 158 -19.06 3.46 58.96
N THR A 159 -18.33 3.28 60.06
CA THR A 159 -17.07 2.58 60.24
C THR A 159 -17.21 1.11 59.85
N GLU A 160 -16.31 0.56 59.03
CA GLU A 160 -15.44 -0.57 59.39
C GLU A 160 -14.58 -1.04 58.20
N THR A 161 -13.29 -1.19 58.48
CA THR A 161 -12.26 -1.89 57.68
C THR A 161 -12.27 -3.37 58.08
N PRO A 162 -11.92 -4.35 57.21
CA PRO A 162 -10.50 -4.57 56.91
C PRO A 162 -10.14 -5.10 55.50
N VAL A 163 -9.00 -4.60 55.02
CA VAL A 163 -7.86 -5.28 54.36
C VAL A 163 -8.11 -6.64 53.70
N VAL A 164 -8.05 -6.69 52.36
CA VAL A 164 -7.43 -7.80 51.63
C VAL A 164 -6.43 -7.25 50.61
N SER A 165 -5.19 -7.63 50.88
CA SER A 165 -3.97 -7.42 50.11
C SER A 165 -3.95 -8.34 48.89
N GLY A 166 -3.46 -7.87 47.74
CA GLY A 166 -3.26 -8.75 46.58
C GLY A 166 -3.01 -8.05 45.24
N THR A 167 -2.02 -7.16 45.16
CA THR A 167 -1.39 -6.79 43.89
C THR A 167 -0.49 -7.96 43.43
N PRO A 168 -0.62 -8.51 42.20
CA PRO A 168 0.45 -9.31 41.64
C PRO A 168 1.51 -8.36 41.08
N MET A 169 2.58 -8.18 41.86
CA MET A 169 3.84 -7.62 41.38
C MET A 169 4.50 -8.67 40.48
N VAL A 170 4.33 -8.57 39.16
CA VAL A 170 5.20 -9.27 38.21
C VAL A 170 6.41 -8.38 37.97
N SER A 171 7.46 -8.66 38.73
CA SER A 171 8.78 -8.07 38.60
C SER A 171 9.41 -8.48 37.26
N PRO A 172 9.86 -7.55 36.39
CA PRO A 172 10.73 -7.93 35.28
C PRO A 172 12.15 -8.05 35.84
N THR A 173 12.57 -9.28 36.14
CA THR A 173 14.01 -9.56 36.28
C THR A 173 14.66 -9.49 34.89
N PRO A 174 15.80 -8.78 34.75
CA PRO A 174 16.59 -8.76 33.52
C PRO A 174 17.44 -10.02 33.47
N ASN A 175 17.61 -10.65 32.29
CA ASN A 175 18.84 -11.37 31.91
C ASN A 175 18.79 -11.93 30.47
N THR A 176 19.86 -11.60 29.73
CA THR A 176 20.65 -12.52 28.89
C THR A 176 20.02 -13.18 27.67
N GLY A 177 20.39 -12.67 26.49
CA GLY A 177 20.51 -13.47 25.26
C GLY A 177 19.21 -13.95 24.62
N SER A 178 18.23 -13.07 24.44
CA SER A 178 17.00 -13.42 23.72
C SER A 178 17.31 -13.63 22.24
N ALA A 179 17.09 -14.85 21.75
CA ALA A 179 16.97 -15.10 20.32
C ALA A 179 15.95 -14.11 19.72
N PRO A 180 16.17 -13.63 18.48
CA PRO A 180 15.24 -12.71 17.86
C PRO A 180 13.86 -13.39 17.75
N VAL A 181 12.83 -12.70 18.22
CA VAL A 181 11.44 -13.17 18.12
C VAL A 181 11.04 -13.16 16.64
N LEU A 182 10.43 -14.23 16.15
CA LEU A 182 9.90 -14.26 14.78
C LEU A 182 8.64 -13.41 14.70
N VAL A 183 8.66 -12.37 13.87
CA VAL A 183 7.55 -11.46 13.61
C VAL A 183 7.07 -11.64 12.17
N ALA A 184 5.77 -11.47 11.91
CA ALA A 184 5.18 -11.56 10.58
C ALA A 184 5.48 -10.33 9.67
N THR A 185 6.77 -9.98 9.55
CA THR A 185 7.29 -8.95 8.65
C THR A 185 8.29 -9.56 7.68
N TYR A 186 8.44 -8.99 6.49
CA TYR A 186 9.39 -9.51 5.49
C TYR A 186 10.82 -9.56 6.06
N GLN A 187 11.30 -8.52 6.73
CA GLN A 187 12.64 -8.51 7.32
C GLN A 187 12.86 -9.65 8.33
N SER A 188 11.91 -9.87 9.24
CA SER A 188 12.03 -10.92 10.25
C SER A 188 11.98 -12.32 9.63
N ILE A 189 11.08 -12.54 8.66
CA ILE A 189 10.96 -13.81 7.95
C ILE A 189 12.19 -14.07 7.09
N ARG A 190 12.70 -13.05 6.41
CA ARG A 190 13.91 -13.14 5.60
C ARG A 190 15.10 -13.59 6.44
N ASP A 191 15.36 -12.90 7.54
CA ASP A 191 16.56 -13.11 8.35
C ASP A 191 16.53 -14.46 9.08
N GLN A 192 15.35 -14.86 9.57
CA GLN A 192 15.21 -16.05 10.42
C GLN A 192 14.81 -17.31 9.63
N VAL A 193 14.11 -17.17 8.51
CA VAL A 193 13.56 -18.31 7.74
C VAL A 193 14.17 -18.38 6.34
N PHE A 194 14.03 -17.35 5.50
CA PHE A 194 14.46 -17.46 4.11
C PHE A 194 15.97 -17.62 3.98
N LEU A 195 16.75 -16.87 4.76
CA LEU A 195 18.21 -16.96 4.74
C LEU A 195 18.70 -18.37 5.10
N ALA A 196 18.12 -18.96 6.14
CA ALA A 196 18.53 -20.27 6.64
C ALA A 196 18.00 -21.43 5.77
N LYS A 197 16.79 -21.31 5.22
CA LYS A 197 16.05 -22.46 4.65
C LYS A 197 15.80 -22.38 3.14
N CYS A 198 15.81 -21.19 2.55
CA CYS A 198 15.39 -20.98 1.16
C CYS A 198 16.55 -20.51 0.27
N MET A 199 17.32 -19.53 0.74
CA MET A 199 18.34 -18.81 -0.03
C MET A 199 19.58 -19.66 -0.39
N LYS A 200 19.70 -20.88 0.13
CA LYS A 200 20.73 -21.81 -0.36
C LYS A 200 20.48 -22.24 -1.82
N CYS A 201 19.23 -22.19 -2.28
CA CYS A 201 18.85 -22.60 -3.63
C CYS A 201 18.11 -21.49 -4.40
N HIS A 202 17.32 -20.68 -3.69
CA HIS A 202 16.48 -19.61 -4.26
C HIS A 202 17.22 -18.27 -4.31
N VAL A 203 18.37 -18.24 -4.97
CA VAL A 203 19.17 -17.03 -5.22
C VAL A 203 19.73 -17.07 -6.63
N ALA A 204 20.09 -15.90 -7.17
CA ALA A 204 20.71 -15.82 -8.49
C ALA A 204 21.98 -16.70 -8.56
N GLY A 205 22.11 -17.52 -9.60
CA GLY A 205 23.24 -18.42 -9.79
C GLY A 205 23.18 -19.74 -9.01
N ALA A 206 22.05 -20.06 -8.37
CA ALA A 206 21.83 -21.31 -7.65
C ALA A 206 20.79 -22.21 -8.36
N THR A 207 20.56 -23.41 -7.81
CA THR A 207 19.74 -24.46 -8.45
C THR A 207 18.27 -24.08 -8.69
N ALA A 208 17.73 -23.09 -7.96
CA ALA A 208 16.37 -22.59 -8.12
C ALA A 208 16.37 -21.07 -8.37
N GLU A 209 17.31 -20.59 -9.19
CA GLU A 209 17.49 -19.18 -9.50
C GLU A 209 16.30 -18.51 -10.19
N ASP A 210 15.42 -19.28 -10.83
CA ASP A 210 14.17 -18.79 -11.46
C ASP A 210 13.19 -18.18 -10.45
N PHE A 211 13.36 -18.50 -9.16
CA PHE A 211 12.49 -18.10 -8.07
C PHE A 211 13.31 -17.51 -6.91
N PRO A 212 13.95 -16.34 -7.09
CA PRO A 212 14.85 -15.82 -6.09
C PRO A 212 14.12 -15.19 -4.90
N LEU A 213 14.60 -15.47 -3.69
CA LEU A 213 14.03 -15.04 -2.40
C LEU A 213 15.00 -14.17 -1.59
N ASP A 214 16.08 -13.69 -2.21
CA ASP A 214 17.13 -12.89 -1.56
C ASP A 214 16.78 -11.43 -1.34
N THR A 215 15.83 -10.88 -2.10
CA THR A 215 15.33 -9.51 -1.92
C THR A 215 13.81 -9.48 -1.94
N TYR A 216 13.24 -8.40 -1.41
CA TYR A 216 11.80 -8.22 -1.30
C TYR A 216 11.16 -8.22 -2.69
N GLU A 217 11.74 -7.44 -3.60
CA GLU A 217 11.27 -7.27 -4.98
C GLU A 217 11.26 -8.60 -5.72
N LYS A 218 12.31 -9.41 -5.53
CA LYS A 218 12.43 -10.73 -6.13
C LYS A 218 11.44 -11.74 -5.55
N THR A 219 11.21 -11.67 -4.24
CA THR A 219 10.21 -12.50 -3.54
C THR A 219 8.80 -12.30 -4.09
N LEU A 220 8.50 -11.08 -4.55
CA LEU A 220 7.20 -10.70 -5.11
C LEU A 220 7.18 -10.61 -6.65
N ALA A 221 8.32 -10.83 -7.32
CA ALA A 221 8.45 -10.62 -8.75
C ALA A 221 7.54 -11.55 -9.56
N GLN A 222 7.29 -12.76 -9.04
CA GLN A 222 6.39 -13.72 -9.64
C GLN A 222 5.11 -13.80 -8.82
N GLY A 223 4.07 -13.12 -9.32
CA GLY A 223 2.84 -12.86 -8.58
C GLY A 223 2.10 -14.09 -8.07
N GLU A 224 2.33 -15.30 -8.61
CA GLU A 224 1.73 -16.54 -8.11
C GLU A 224 2.55 -17.17 -6.95
N MET A 225 3.83 -16.81 -6.80
CA MET A 225 4.68 -17.31 -5.71
C MET A 225 4.22 -16.77 -4.36
N VAL A 226 4.10 -15.45 -4.29
CA VAL A 226 3.54 -14.71 -3.16
C VAL A 226 2.44 -13.84 -3.74
N ILE A 227 1.20 -14.11 -3.36
CA ILE A 227 0.02 -13.32 -3.69
C ILE A 227 -0.30 -12.47 -2.45
N PRO A 228 0.06 -11.17 -2.44
CA PRO A 228 -0.28 -10.28 -1.33
C PRO A 228 -1.77 -10.34 -0.99
N GLY A 229 -2.08 -10.54 0.28
CA GLY A 229 -3.45 -10.67 0.79
C GLY A 229 -4.08 -12.06 0.64
N ASN A 230 -3.38 -13.03 0.04
CA ASN A 230 -3.90 -14.38 -0.18
C ASN A 230 -2.82 -15.44 0.08
N ALA A 231 -2.65 -15.80 1.35
CA ALA A 231 -1.69 -16.81 1.76
C ALA A 231 -2.03 -18.20 1.18
N GLU A 232 -3.32 -18.57 1.17
CA GLU A 232 -3.81 -19.87 0.70
C GLU A 232 -3.60 -20.04 -0.81
N GLY A 233 -3.72 -18.96 -1.58
CA GLY A 233 -3.45 -18.95 -3.01
C GLY A 233 -1.96 -18.88 -3.37
N SER A 234 -1.09 -18.52 -2.43
CA SER A 234 0.34 -18.32 -2.70
C SER A 234 1.06 -19.65 -2.88
N SER A 235 1.78 -19.81 -3.98
CA SER A 235 2.52 -21.05 -4.28
C SER A 235 3.56 -21.38 -3.20
N ILE A 236 4.20 -20.38 -2.59
CA ILE A 236 5.17 -20.62 -1.51
C ILE A 236 4.54 -21.36 -0.31
N VAL A 237 3.32 -20.98 0.09
CA VAL A 237 2.58 -21.60 1.20
C VAL A 237 2.19 -23.02 0.82
N ASN A 238 1.58 -23.19 -0.36
CA ASN A 238 1.18 -24.50 -0.89
C ASN A 238 2.34 -25.50 -0.97
N GLN A 239 3.54 -25.03 -1.35
CA GLN A 239 4.71 -25.90 -1.50
C GLN A 239 5.31 -26.29 -0.14
N ILE A 240 5.23 -25.41 0.86
CA ILE A 240 5.65 -25.72 2.23
C ILE A 240 4.69 -26.73 2.88
N GLU A 241 3.37 -26.50 2.79
CA GLU A 241 2.34 -27.39 3.37
C GLU A 241 2.38 -28.81 2.80
N ARG A 242 2.69 -28.93 1.51
CA ARG A 242 2.87 -30.23 0.84
C ARG A 242 4.22 -30.90 1.18
N GLY A 243 5.05 -30.27 2.00
CA GLY A 243 6.37 -30.76 2.39
C GLY A 243 7.36 -30.86 1.24
N LYS A 244 7.16 -30.06 0.18
CA LYS A 244 8.04 -30.02 -1.00
C LYS A 244 9.19 -29.05 -0.82
N MET A 245 9.01 -27.99 -0.03
CA MET A 245 10.02 -26.98 0.24
C MET A 245 10.26 -26.80 1.75
N PRO A 246 11.52 -26.84 2.21
CA PRO A 246 12.71 -27.26 1.47
C PRO A 246 12.64 -28.74 1.05
N PRO A 247 13.26 -29.16 -0.08
CA PRO A 247 13.23 -30.56 -0.49
C PRO A 247 13.92 -31.43 0.56
N LYS A 248 13.28 -32.54 0.98
CA LYS A 248 13.84 -33.45 2.01
C LYS A 248 15.29 -33.89 1.71
N ARG A 249 15.61 -34.11 0.43
CA ARG A 249 16.95 -34.50 -0.04
C ARG A 249 18.04 -33.43 0.12
N SER A 250 17.67 -32.18 0.44
CA SER A 250 18.62 -31.06 0.60
C SER A 250 19.34 -31.08 1.95
N GLY A 251 18.84 -31.83 2.93
CA GLY A 251 19.34 -31.82 4.30
C GLY A 251 19.03 -30.53 5.08
N ILE A 252 18.28 -29.60 4.50
CA ILE A 252 17.79 -28.40 5.18
C ILE A 252 16.57 -28.79 6.03
N SER A 253 16.54 -28.35 7.29
CA SER A 253 15.41 -28.58 8.18
C SER A 253 14.10 -28.03 7.58
N PRO A 254 12.97 -28.74 7.71
CA PRO A 254 11.68 -28.25 7.26
C PRO A 254 11.29 -26.90 7.88
N VAL A 255 10.41 -26.16 7.22
CA VAL A 255 9.71 -25.01 7.83
C VAL A 255 8.81 -25.55 8.95
N THR A 256 8.93 -24.97 10.12
CA THR A 256 8.13 -25.28 11.31
C THR A 256 6.73 -24.70 11.19
N ALA A 257 5.81 -25.12 12.06
CA ALA A 257 4.46 -24.57 12.06
C ALA A 257 4.47 -23.07 12.37
N GLU A 258 5.29 -22.64 13.32
CA GLU A 258 5.43 -21.25 13.74
C GLU A 258 5.99 -20.37 12.62
N GLU A 259 7.00 -20.86 11.89
CA GLU A 259 7.56 -20.15 10.73
C GLU A 259 6.57 -20.05 9.57
N LEU A 260 5.81 -21.13 9.31
CA LEU A 260 4.77 -21.12 8.28
C LEU A 260 3.66 -20.13 8.64
N GLU A 261 3.21 -20.09 9.89
CA GLU A 261 2.19 -19.14 10.35
C GLU A 261 2.68 -17.69 10.24
N ALA A 262 3.96 -17.41 10.55
CA ALA A 262 4.53 -16.08 10.34
C ALA A 262 4.53 -15.68 8.85
N ILE A 263 4.89 -16.61 7.95
CA ILE A 263 4.85 -16.39 6.50
C ILE A 263 3.41 -16.13 6.03
N LYS A 264 2.45 -16.97 6.43
CA LYS A 264 1.04 -16.79 6.09
C LYS A 264 0.51 -15.45 6.58
N ALA A 265 0.76 -15.11 7.84
CA ALA A 265 0.34 -13.84 8.42
C ALA A 265 0.94 -12.65 7.68
N TRP A 266 2.21 -12.69 7.30
CA TRP A 266 2.84 -11.65 6.50
C TRP A 266 2.17 -11.51 5.13
N ILE A 267 1.95 -12.63 4.42
CA ILE A 267 1.29 -12.63 3.10
C ILE A 267 -0.14 -12.12 3.20
N SER A 268 -0.94 -12.64 4.13
CA SER A 268 -2.33 -12.22 4.36
C SER A 268 -2.42 -10.74 4.76
N ASN A 269 -1.41 -10.19 5.43
CA ASN A 269 -1.31 -8.76 5.73
C ASN A 269 -0.75 -7.90 4.56
N GLY A 270 -0.79 -8.44 3.34
CA GLY A 270 -0.41 -7.73 2.12
C GLY A 270 1.06 -7.86 1.76
N ALA A 271 1.79 -8.81 2.33
CA ALA A 271 3.19 -9.09 2.05
C ALA A 271 4.08 -7.84 2.07
N LYS A 272 3.91 -6.96 3.07
CA LYS A 272 4.61 -5.67 3.20
C LYS A 272 6.13 -5.84 3.46
N PRO A 273 6.99 -4.94 2.97
CA PRO A 273 8.44 -5.04 3.18
C PRO A 273 8.86 -4.94 4.66
#